data_AF-A0A126Q3H7-F1
#
_entry.id   AF-A0A126Q3H7-F1
#
_cell.length_a   1.000
_cell.length_b   1.000
_cell.length_c   1.000
_cell.angle_alpha   90.00
_cell.angle_beta   90.00
_cell.angle_gamma   90.00
#
_symmetry.space_group_name_H-M   'P 1'
#
loop_
_entity.id
_entity.type
_entity.pdbx_description
1 polymer ?
#
loop_
_entity_poly.entity_id
_entity_poly.type
_entity_poly.pdbx_seq_one_letter_code
_entity_poly.pdbx_strand_id
1 'polypeptide(L)'
;MKVFLCTLLLAFTALAYAQSSDERFSEKLEKSSLPASEKSFVLKRREFDKKRSEIQSLIEQGVPEAHRDLGDLYATPSQFQNKRLALKHYKEARKLRVPGIAQRIDKLTHQN
;
A
#
# COMPACT_ATOMS: atom_id res chain seq x y z
N MET A 1 28.46 -24.91 0.22
CA MET A 1 27.70 -23.78 0.80
C MET A 1 28.31 -22.43 0.42
N LYS A 2 28.19 -21.97 -0.85
CA LYS A 2 28.67 -20.63 -1.28
C LYS A 2 27.57 -19.72 -1.84
N VAL A 3 26.37 -20.27 -2.09
CA VAL A 3 25.25 -19.53 -2.70
C VAL A 3 24.51 -18.66 -1.68
N PHE A 4 24.58 -18.99 -0.39
CA PHE A 4 23.88 -18.27 0.68
C PHE A 4 24.48 -16.88 1.04
N LEU A 5 25.76 -16.65 0.72
CA LEU A 5 26.44 -15.40 1.12
C LEU A 5 26.16 -14.25 0.14
N CYS A 6 26.01 -14.56 -1.16
CA CYS A 6 25.72 -13.54 -2.18
C CYS A 6 24.29 -13.01 -2.11
N THR A 7 23.31 -13.84 -1.76
CA THR A 7 21.91 -13.41 -1.61
C THR A 7 21.72 -12.50 -0.41
N LEU A 8 22.45 -12.73 0.69
CA LEU A 8 22.40 -11.88 1.88
C LEU A 8 22.97 -10.47 1.60
N LEU A 9 24.10 -10.37 0.89
CA LEU A 9 24.75 -9.09 0.53
C LEU A 9 23.89 -8.22 -0.41
N LEU A 10 23.19 -8.86 -1.36
CA LEU A 10 22.26 -8.15 -2.25
C LEU A 10 21.02 -7.64 -1.51
N ALA A 11 20.51 -8.39 -0.52
CA ALA A 11 19.38 -7.93 0.29
C ALA A 11 19.75 -6.73 1.19
N PHE A 12 20.96 -6.73 1.78
CA PHE A 12 21.44 -5.63 2.62
C PHE A 12 21.65 -4.32 1.82
N THR A 13 22.21 -4.40 0.62
CA THR A 13 22.42 -3.21 -0.23
C THR A 13 21.12 -2.64 -0.78
N ALA A 14 20.16 -3.51 -1.14
CA ALA A 14 18.83 -3.07 -1.58
C ALA A 14 18.04 -2.37 -0.47
N LEU A 15 18.09 -2.89 0.77
CA LEU A 15 17.41 -2.29 1.92
C LEU A 15 18.01 -0.92 2.27
N ALA A 16 19.35 -0.83 2.32
CA ALA A 16 20.05 0.44 2.56
C ALA A 16 19.80 1.48 1.46
N TYR A 17 19.75 1.05 0.19
CA TYR A 17 19.43 1.94 -0.94
C TYR A 17 18.00 2.45 -0.89
N ALA A 18 17.03 1.60 -0.56
CA ALA A 18 15.63 1.97 -0.42
C ALA A 18 15.44 3.00 0.72
N GLN A 19 16.03 2.75 1.89
CA GLN A 19 16.00 3.68 3.02
C GLN A 19 16.67 5.02 2.67
N SER A 20 17.84 4.97 2.03
CA SER A 20 18.54 6.15 1.51
C SER A 20 17.73 6.95 0.47
N SER A 21 16.89 6.28 -0.33
CA SER A 21 16.07 6.94 -1.34
C SER A 21 14.85 7.65 -0.74
N ASP A 22 14.26 7.08 0.31
CA ASP A 22 13.14 7.68 1.04
C ASP A 22 13.60 8.93 1.82
N GLU A 23 14.78 8.86 2.45
CA GLU A 23 15.41 10.00 3.13
C GLU A 23 15.76 11.14 2.16
N ARG A 24 16.42 10.83 1.03
CA ARG A 24 16.78 11.82 -0.01
C ARG A 24 15.56 12.52 -0.62
N PHE A 25 14.46 11.81 -0.81
CA PHE A 25 13.22 12.42 -1.29
C PHE A 25 12.64 13.37 -0.25
N SER A 26 12.59 12.95 1.01
CA SER A 26 12.05 13.76 2.10
C SER A 26 12.85 15.05 2.25
N GLU A 27 14.18 14.97 2.22
CA GLU A 27 15.07 16.13 2.25
C GLU A 27 14.83 17.09 1.08
N LYS A 28 14.67 16.56 -0.14
CA LYS A 28 14.35 17.38 -1.34
C LYS A 28 12.98 18.04 -1.23
N LEU A 29 11.99 17.34 -0.70
CA LEU A 29 10.65 17.88 -0.50
C LEU A 29 10.66 19.00 0.54
N GLU A 30 11.39 18.82 1.65
CA GLU A 30 11.55 19.86 2.67
C GLU A 30 12.19 21.13 2.11
N LYS A 31 13.23 20.99 1.28
CA LYS A 31 13.92 22.12 0.63
C LYS A 31 13.12 22.77 -0.51
N SER A 32 12.00 22.19 -0.92
CA SER A 32 11.18 22.74 -2.00
C SER A 32 10.38 23.98 -1.55
N SER A 33 10.00 24.81 -2.51
CA SER A 33 9.16 26.00 -2.32
C SER A 33 7.67 25.69 -2.10
N LEU A 34 7.29 24.41 -2.03
CA LEU A 34 5.90 24.02 -1.88
C LEU A 34 5.33 24.48 -0.52
N PRO A 35 4.05 24.86 -0.46
CA PRO A 35 3.35 25.05 0.80
C PRO A 35 3.35 23.78 1.67
N ALA A 36 3.29 23.94 2.99
CA ALA A 36 3.29 22.81 3.92
C ALA A 36 2.14 21.82 3.69
N SER A 37 0.96 22.31 3.30
CA SER A 37 -0.20 21.48 2.95
C SER A 37 0.07 20.59 1.73
N GLU A 38 0.73 21.13 0.70
CA GLU A 38 1.10 20.38 -0.50
C GLU A 38 2.20 19.35 -0.21
N LYS A 39 3.21 19.71 0.59
CA LYS A 39 4.23 18.76 1.06
C LYS A 39 3.59 17.59 1.82
N SER A 40 2.67 17.88 2.74
CA SER A 40 1.92 16.86 3.48
C SER A 40 1.11 15.96 2.55
N PHE A 41 0.45 16.54 1.53
CA PHE A 41 -0.29 15.76 0.54
C PHE A 41 0.63 14.83 -0.25
N VAL A 42 1.79 15.32 -0.70
CA VAL A 42 2.79 14.55 -1.44
C VAL A 42 3.31 13.38 -0.61
N LEU A 43 3.63 13.60 0.66
CA LEU A 43 4.08 12.52 1.57
C LEU A 43 3.00 11.45 1.75
N LYS A 44 1.77 11.86 2.09
CA LYS A 44 0.63 10.94 2.23
C LYS A 44 0.36 10.17 0.94
N ARG A 45 0.49 10.83 -0.23
CA ARG A 45 0.30 10.19 -1.53
C ARG A 45 1.35 9.12 -1.77
N ARG A 46 2.61 9.42 -1.48
CA ARG A 46 3.72 8.48 -1.63
C ARG A 46 3.54 7.26 -0.72
N GLU A 47 3.16 7.46 0.53
CA GLU A 47 2.87 6.36 1.47
C GLU A 47 1.72 5.48 0.97
N PHE A 48 0.64 6.12 0.48
CA PHE A 48 -0.49 5.41 -0.11
C PHE A 48 -0.07 4.57 -1.32
N ASP A 49 0.70 5.16 -2.24
CA ASP A 49 1.16 4.48 -3.46
C ASP A 49 2.13 3.34 -3.15
N LYS A 50 3.03 3.51 -2.16
CA LYS A 50 3.94 2.45 -1.67
C LYS A 50 3.13 1.27 -1.13
N LYS A 51 2.21 1.52 -0.19
CA LYS A 51 1.37 0.49 0.40
C LYS A 51 0.48 -0.19 -0.65
N ARG A 52 -0.07 0.57 -1.59
CA ARG A 52 -0.83 0.02 -2.72
C ARG A 52 0.02 -0.94 -3.54
N SER A 53 1.24 -0.54 -3.89
CA SER A 53 2.16 -1.36 -4.70
C SER A 53 2.56 -2.64 -3.99
N GLU A 54 2.86 -2.57 -2.69
CA GLU A 54 3.19 -3.75 -1.87
C GLU A 54 2.03 -4.75 -1.87
N ILE A 55 0.80 -4.29 -1.63
CA ILE A 55 -0.38 -5.15 -1.64
C ILE A 55 -0.67 -5.70 -3.05
N GLN A 56 -0.47 -4.89 -4.10
CA GLN A 56 -0.62 -5.35 -5.49
C GLN A 56 0.35 -6.49 -5.82
N SER A 57 1.60 -6.41 -5.36
CA SER A 57 2.56 -7.51 -5.55
C SER A 57 2.10 -8.80 -4.84
N LEU A 58 1.48 -8.71 -3.66
CA LEU A 58 0.92 -9.88 -2.98
C LEU A 58 -0.26 -10.49 -3.76
N ILE A 59 -1.09 -9.66 -4.41
CA ILE A 59 -2.15 -10.14 -5.30
C ILE A 59 -1.55 -10.89 -6.50
N GLU A 60 -0.49 -10.35 -7.11
CA GLU A 60 0.22 -11.00 -8.22
C GLU A 60 0.86 -12.33 -7.81
N GLN A 61 1.29 -12.44 -6.56
CA GLN A 61 1.79 -13.69 -5.94
C GLN A 61 0.66 -14.66 -5.54
N GLY A 62 -0.61 -14.28 -5.75
CA GLY A 62 -1.76 -15.13 -5.50
C GLY A 62 -2.24 -15.18 -4.05
N VAL A 63 -1.83 -14.22 -3.20
CA VAL A 63 -2.27 -14.13 -1.79
C VAL A 63 -3.72 -13.61 -1.73
N PRO A 64 -4.71 -14.44 -1.35
CA PRO A 64 -6.11 -14.04 -1.37
C PRO A 64 -6.45 -12.86 -0.44
N GLU A 65 -5.84 -12.84 0.74
CA GLU A 65 -6.01 -11.81 1.77
C GLU A 65 -5.58 -10.42 1.26
N ALA A 66 -4.67 -10.35 0.29
CA ALA A 66 -4.24 -9.08 -0.28
C ALA A 66 -5.38 -8.31 -0.96
N HIS A 67 -6.40 -9.01 -1.49
CA HIS A 67 -7.61 -8.34 -1.96
C HIS A 67 -8.40 -7.69 -0.81
N ARG A 68 -8.47 -8.32 0.38
CA ARG A 68 -9.07 -7.67 1.55
C ARG A 68 -8.29 -6.40 1.91
N ASP A 69 -6.97 -6.52 1.98
CA ASP A 69 -6.09 -5.45 2.45
C ASP A 69 -6.11 -4.25 1.48
N LEU A 70 -6.15 -4.51 0.17
CA LEU A 70 -6.30 -3.46 -0.83
C LEU A 70 -7.69 -2.81 -0.76
N GLY A 71 -8.72 -3.61 -0.46
CA GLY A 71 -10.06 -3.11 -0.18
C GLY A 71 -10.08 -2.16 1.02
N ASP A 72 -9.44 -2.56 2.12
CA ASP A 72 -9.31 -1.76 3.35
C ASP A 72 -8.53 -0.46 3.11
N LEU A 73 -7.46 -0.51 2.32
CA LEU A 73 -6.67 0.67 1.93
C LEU A 73 -7.55 1.72 1.23
N TYR A 74 -8.39 1.29 0.28
CA TYR A 74 -9.32 2.19 -0.42
C TYR A 74 -10.56 2.57 0.40
N ALA A 75 -10.96 1.77 1.39
CA ALA A 75 -12.11 2.07 2.25
C ALA A 75 -11.77 3.11 3.35
N THR A 76 -10.50 3.22 3.72
CA THR A 76 -10.02 4.12 4.79
C THR A 76 -10.40 5.57 4.51
N PRO A 77 -11.11 6.27 5.43
CA PRO A 77 -11.47 7.67 5.28
C PRO A 77 -10.22 8.55 5.11
N SER A 78 -10.01 9.05 3.90
CA SER A 78 -8.89 9.90 3.52
C SER A 78 -9.15 10.54 2.16
N GLN A 79 -8.28 11.44 1.74
CA GLN A 79 -8.27 12.02 0.38
C GLN A 79 -8.06 10.98 -0.74
N PHE A 80 -7.71 9.74 -0.40
CA PHE A 80 -7.53 8.63 -1.35
C PHE A 80 -8.64 7.58 -1.27
N GLN A 81 -9.68 7.82 -0.46
CA GLN A 81 -10.79 6.91 -0.33
C GLN A 81 -11.45 6.67 -1.70
N ASN A 82 -11.71 5.40 -2.00
CA ASN A 82 -12.43 5.01 -3.20
C ASN A 82 -13.34 3.80 -2.91
N LYS A 83 -14.57 4.08 -2.45
CA LYS A 83 -15.55 3.05 -2.07
C LYS A 83 -15.80 2.04 -3.20
N ARG A 84 -15.79 2.49 -4.46
CA ARG A 84 -15.99 1.61 -5.64
C ARG A 84 -14.85 0.60 -5.79
N LEU A 85 -13.60 1.05 -5.70
CA LEU A 85 -12.44 0.15 -5.76
C LEU A 85 -12.39 -0.77 -4.54
N ALA A 86 -12.69 -0.25 -3.35
CA ALA A 86 -12.78 -1.07 -2.15
C ALA A 86 -13.79 -2.22 -2.30
N LEU A 87 -15.01 -1.92 -2.78
CA LEU A 87 -16.03 -2.94 -3.07
C LEU A 87 -15.58 -3.95 -4.13
N LYS A 88 -14.87 -3.51 -5.19
CA LYS A 88 -14.33 -4.42 -6.20
C LYS A 88 -13.39 -5.43 -5.55
N HIS A 89 -12.45 -4.97 -4.74
CA HIS A 89 -11.48 -5.85 -4.09
C HIS A 89 -12.11 -6.76 -3.03
N TYR A 90 -13.06 -6.27 -2.24
CA TYR A 90 -13.84 -7.13 -1.35
C TYR A 90 -14.63 -8.21 -2.10
N LYS A 91 -15.24 -7.90 -3.26
CA LYS A 91 -15.92 -8.91 -4.06
C LYS A 91 -14.98 -10.01 -4.54
N GLU A 92 -13.75 -9.66 -4.95
CA GLU A 92 -12.74 -10.67 -5.29
C GLU A 92 -12.31 -11.49 -4.08
N ALA A 93 -12.01 -10.87 -2.94
CA ALA A 93 -11.69 -11.58 -1.70
C ALA A 93 -12.82 -12.55 -1.26
N ARG A 94 -14.09 -12.17 -1.47
CA ARG A 94 -15.25 -13.03 -1.20
C ARG A 94 -15.28 -14.26 -2.12
N LYS A 95 -15.00 -14.10 -3.41
CA LYS A 95 -14.92 -15.24 -4.36
C LYS A 95 -13.82 -16.22 -3.95
N LEU A 96 -12.71 -15.70 -3.42
CA LEU A 96 -11.59 -16.48 -2.88
C LEU A 96 -11.83 -17.01 -1.45
N ARG A 97 -13.05 -16.85 -0.91
CA ARG A 97 -13.46 -17.33 0.42
C ARG A 97 -12.64 -16.76 1.59
N VAL A 98 -12.07 -15.56 1.43
CA VAL A 98 -11.42 -14.85 2.52
C VAL A 98 -12.46 -14.55 3.62
N PRO A 99 -12.18 -14.85 4.90
CA PRO A 99 -13.14 -14.66 5.98
C PRO A 99 -13.39 -13.18 6.30
N GLY A 100 -14.56 -12.88 6.89
CA GLY A 100 -14.90 -11.54 7.38
C GLY A 100 -15.23 -10.50 6.30
N ILE A 101 -15.27 -10.89 5.02
CA ILE A 101 -15.52 -9.95 3.91
C ILE A 101 -16.96 -9.44 3.87
N ALA A 102 -17.95 -10.26 4.26
CA ALA A 102 -19.35 -9.84 4.27
C ALA A 102 -19.56 -8.59 5.15
N GLN A 103 -19.06 -8.61 6.38
CA GLN A 103 -19.13 -7.48 7.31
C GLN A 103 -18.47 -6.21 6.75
N ARG A 104 -17.38 -6.34 5.99
CA ARG A 104 -16.68 -5.20 5.36
C ARG A 104 -17.50 -4.59 4.22
N ILE A 105 -18.11 -5.44 3.38
CA ILE A 105 -19.02 -4.99 2.33
C ILE A 105 -20.20 -4.25 2.97
N ASP A 106 -20.83 -4.86 3.97
CA ASP A 106 -22.00 -4.29 4.65
C ASP A 106 -21.66 -2.94 5.28
N LYS A 107 -20.53 -2.85 6.00
CA LYS A 107 -20.06 -1.58 6.57
C LYS A 107 -19.84 -0.52 5.50
N LEU A 108 -19.23 -0.88 4.37
CA LEU A 108 -18.90 0.08 3.31
C LEU A 108 -20.13 0.59 2.55
N THR A 109 -21.18 -0.22 2.41
CA THR A 109 -22.43 0.16 1.71
C THR A 109 -23.45 0.86 2.59
N HIS A 110 -23.39 0.67 3.91
CA HIS A 110 -24.33 1.28 4.86
C HIS A 110 -23.74 2.48 5.63
N GLN A 111 -22.47 2.82 5.38
CA GLN A 111 -21.88 4.10 5.79
C GLN A 111 -22.41 5.21 4.88
N ASN A 112 -23.53 5.82 5.30
CA ASN A 112 -24.03 7.10 4.82
C ASN A 112 -23.02 8.21 5.15
#